data_AF-A0A9D6YBD0-F1
#
_entry.id   AF-A0A9D6YBD0-F1
#
_cell.length_a   1.000
_cell.length_b   1.000
_cell.length_c   1.000
_cell.angle_alpha   90.00
_cell.angle_beta   90.00
_cell.angle_gamma   90.00
#
_symmetry.space_group_name_H-M   'P 1'
#
loop_
_entity.id
_entity.type
_entity.pdbx_description
1 polymer ?
#
loop_
_entity_poly.entity_id
_entity_poly.type
_entity_poly.pdbx_seq_one_letter_code
_entity_poly.pdbx_strand_id
1 'polypeptide(L)'
;MHTNRISPARKIILWLAAAVSLALLPGCQTVTLTNLTPASMPENPSQIYTFSLRVTPRSTTVPSSSVAPHLIIDGQNHEMKKSPLGEGLYDFEYQLPAGRDEIAYYFLVTYNLEGNNVLTSREAYTDVVRAKIVRRYVLSLEVNRGPVGSRIGVLGRGFTAQDAITFNGSPARTVLESPNALSFFVPPLEPGRNYRVALNSVAGSSPVGSFRIDPSSVTVFPTSLSLRAGARQTLTFTLPNAAPPGGTLLEITTDVAESVIMPEVIVPQGQSSVSVTVEGGKPGSGTLFLKGFGAGEVTIPIAVSPK
;
A
#
# COMPACT_ATOMS: atom_id res chain seq x y z
N MET A 1 70.35 15.55 49.69
CA MET A 1 69.66 15.62 48.38
C MET A 1 69.40 14.21 47.89
N HIS A 2 68.14 13.77 47.82
CA HIS A 2 67.70 12.78 46.84
C HIS A 2 66.16 12.82 46.73
N THR A 3 65.67 13.77 45.96
CA THR A 3 64.25 13.87 45.62
C THR A 3 64.02 12.97 44.40
N ASN A 4 63.44 11.79 44.61
CA ASN A 4 63.09 10.88 43.51
C ASN A 4 62.02 11.54 42.62
N ARG A 5 62.45 12.17 41.53
CA ARG A 5 61.55 12.69 40.48
C ARG A 5 60.94 11.51 39.74
N ILE A 6 59.67 11.21 40.05
CA ILE A 6 58.88 10.26 39.27
C ILE A 6 58.66 10.87 37.88
N SER A 7 59.16 10.17 36.85
CA SER A 7 59.09 10.57 35.44
C SER A 7 57.65 10.87 34.98
N PRO A 8 57.42 11.95 34.20
CA PRO A 8 56.10 12.28 33.65
C PRO A 8 55.53 11.18 32.74
N ALA A 9 56.39 10.35 32.12
CA ALA A 9 55.97 9.22 31.31
C ALA A 9 55.24 8.15 32.14
N ARG A 10 55.60 8.00 33.42
CA ARG A 10 54.94 7.05 34.34
C ARG A 10 53.53 7.48 34.72
N LYS A 11 53.25 8.80 34.74
CA LYS A 11 51.89 9.32 34.93
C LYS A 11 51.04 9.09 33.69
N ILE A 12 51.54 9.42 32.51
CA ILE A 12 50.77 9.29 31.25
C ILE A 12 50.38 7.83 30.96
N ILE A 13 51.28 6.88 31.20
CA ILE A 13 51.00 5.44 31.05
C ILE A 13 49.92 4.97 32.05
N LEU A 14 49.93 5.51 33.28
CA LEU A 14 48.92 5.17 34.29
C LEU A 14 47.52 5.70 33.91
N TRP A 15 47.45 6.91 33.35
CA TRP A 15 46.19 7.52 32.88
C TRP A 15 45.65 6.83 31.62
N LEU A 16 46.51 6.40 30.68
CA LEU A 16 46.12 5.61 29.52
C LEU A 16 45.63 4.20 29.92
N ALA A 17 46.28 3.56 30.90
CA ALA A 17 45.83 2.28 31.43
C ALA A 17 44.47 2.39 32.14
N ALA A 18 44.21 3.50 32.86
CA ALA A 18 42.91 3.79 33.46
C ALA A 18 41.80 4.06 32.41
N ALA A 19 42.13 4.78 31.33
CA ALA A 19 41.18 5.04 30.24
C ALA A 19 40.84 3.78 29.43
N VAL A 20 41.82 2.92 29.17
CA VAL A 20 41.63 1.63 28.47
C VAL A 20 40.86 0.63 29.35
N SER A 21 41.07 0.62 30.66
CA SER A 21 40.29 -0.22 31.58
C SER A 21 38.85 0.25 31.76
N LEU A 22 38.54 1.54 31.60
CA LEU A 22 37.16 2.04 31.49
C LEU A 22 36.48 1.68 30.16
N ALA A 23 37.25 1.53 29.08
CA ALA A 23 36.73 1.19 27.75
C ALA A 23 36.49 -0.32 27.52
N LEU A 24 36.98 -1.18 28.42
CA LEU A 24 36.93 -2.64 28.32
C LEU A 24 35.95 -3.30 29.31
N LEU A 25 34.92 -2.58 29.76
CA LEU A 25 33.77 -3.18 30.44
C LEU A 25 32.64 -3.43 29.42
N PRO A 26 32.68 -4.48 28.58
CA PRO A 26 31.44 -4.96 27.99
C PRO A 26 30.60 -5.46 29.17
N GLY A 27 29.61 -4.67 29.58
CA GLY A 27 28.65 -5.12 30.59
C GLY A 27 28.05 -6.44 30.11
N CYS A 28 28.36 -7.54 30.79
CA CYS A 28 27.77 -8.84 30.50
C CYS A 28 26.25 -8.71 30.60
N GLN A 29 25.56 -8.72 29.46
CA GLN A 29 24.10 -8.67 29.43
C GLN A 29 23.56 -9.94 30.09
N THR A 30 23.07 -9.80 31.32
CA THR A 30 22.58 -10.94 32.11
C THR A 30 21.20 -11.41 31.65
N VAL A 31 20.45 -10.54 30.99
CA VAL A 31 19.16 -10.80 30.35
C VAL A 31 19.17 -10.15 28.97
N THR A 32 18.64 -10.85 27.96
CA THR A 32 18.36 -10.29 26.62
C THR A 32 16.88 -10.02 26.49
N LEU A 33 16.55 -8.81 26.03
CA LEU A 33 15.19 -8.36 25.75
C LEU A 33 15.00 -8.29 24.24
N THR A 34 14.00 -9.00 23.72
CA THR A 34 13.65 -8.96 22.30
C THR A 34 12.22 -8.48 22.16
N ASN A 35 12.05 -7.27 21.64
CA ASN A 35 10.74 -6.75 21.27
C ASN A 35 10.18 -7.55 20.08
N LEU A 36 9.01 -8.15 20.26
CA LEU A 36 8.29 -8.92 19.24
C LEU A 36 7.06 -8.19 18.70
N THR A 37 6.80 -6.98 19.19
CA THR A 37 5.69 -6.14 18.73
C THR A 37 5.99 -5.59 17.34
N PRO A 38 5.09 -5.79 16.35
CA PRO A 38 5.28 -5.21 15.02
C PRO A 38 5.38 -3.68 15.07
N ALA A 39 6.29 -3.10 14.29
CA ALA A 39 6.41 -1.64 14.14
C ALA A 39 5.17 -1.01 13.46
N SER A 40 4.32 -1.83 12.84
CA SER A 40 3.11 -1.42 12.14
C SER A 40 2.01 -2.44 12.42
N MET A 41 0.95 -2.01 13.08
CA MET A 41 -0.19 -2.83 13.45
C MET A 41 -1.43 -2.39 12.66
N PRO A 42 -2.17 -3.30 12.01
CA PRO A 42 -3.41 -2.95 11.34
C PRO A 42 -4.43 -2.40 12.33
N GLU A 43 -5.21 -1.41 11.90
CA GLU A 43 -6.35 -0.93 12.69
C GLU A 43 -7.32 -2.07 12.99
N ASN A 44 -7.71 -2.22 14.25
CA ASN A 44 -8.70 -3.17 14.69
C ASN A 44 -9.92 -2.45 15.31
N PRO A 45 -11.15 -2.97 15.13
CA PRO A 45 -12.35 -2.32 15.64
C PRO A 45 -12.41 -2.16 17.16
N SER A 46 -11.77 -3.06 17.92
CA SER A 46 -11.71 -2.96 19.39
C SER A 46 -10.73 -1.90 19.87
N GLN A 47 -9.84 -1.42 19.01
CA GLN A 47 -8.69 -0.58 19.34
C GLN A 47 -7.76 -1.21 20.41
N ILE A 48 -7.75 -2.54 20.54
CA ILE A 48 -6.89 -3.27 21.49
C ILE A 48 -5.69 -3.86 20.74
N TYR A 49 -4.48 -3.55 21.19
CA TYR A 49 -3.24 -4.00 20.56
C TYR A 49 -2.38 -4.81 21.51
N THR A 50 -1.85 -5.93 21.04
CA THR A 50 -0.97 -6.79 21.82
C THR A 50 0.48 -6.33 21.67
N PHE A 51 1.11 -6.03 22.80
CA PHE A 51 2.54 -5.77 22.92
C PHE A 51 3.22 -7.02 23.45
N SER A 52 4.20 -7.52 22.71
CA SER A 52 4.87 -8.80 22.99
C SER A 52 6.36 -8.59 23.21
N LEU A 53 6.87 -9.20 24.27
CA LEU A 53 8.29 -9.19 24.65
C LEU A 53 8.76 -10.62 24.88
N ARG A 54 9.96 -10.94 24.38
CA ARG A 54 10.72 -12.11 24.84
C ARG A 54 11.82 -11.67 25.80
N VAL A 55 11.85 -12.32 26.97
CA VAL A 55 12.91 -12.18 27.97
C VAL A 55 13.70 -13.47 28.01
N THR A 56 15.00 -13.39 27.72
CA THR A 56 15.90 -14.55 27.72
C THR A 56 17.02 -14.32 28.73
N PRO A 57 16.96 -14.95 29.91
CA PRO A 57 18.08 -14.98 30.84
C PRO A 57 19.30 -15.63 30.17
N ARG A 58 20.47 -14.99 30.31
CA ARG A 58 21.75 -15.49 29.79
C ARG A 58 22.57 -16.24 30.85
N SER A 59 22.07 -16.29 32.08
CA SER A 59 22.71 -16.91 33.23
C SER A 59 21.68 -17.65 34.07
N THR A 60 22.09 -18.78 34.66
CA THR A 60 21.28 -19.55 35.63
C THR A 60 21.13 -18.82 36.96
N THR A 61 21.87 -17.74 37.18
CA THR A 61 21.77 -16.87 38.37
C THR A 61 20.53 -15.97 38.38
N VAL A 62 19.70 -16.00 37.33
CA VAL A 62 18.43 -15.28 37.28
C VAL A 62 17.30 -16.28 37.57
N PRO A 63 16.68 -16.26 38.77
CA PRO A 63 15.51 -17.08 39.03
C PRO A 63 14.38 -16.68 38.09
N SER A 64 13.80 -17.64 37.38
CA SER A 64 12.73 -17.38 36.39
C SER A 64 11.48 -16.72 37.02
N SER A 65 11.21 -17.00 38.29
CA SER A 65 10.12 -16.39 39.07
C SER A 65 10.38 -14.92 39.43
N SER A 66 11.62 -14.43 39.35
CA SER A 66 11.95 -13.05 39.67
C SER A 66 11.77 -12.10 38.49
N VAL A 67 11.57 -12.63 37.28
CA VAL A 67 11.43 -11.84 36.05
C VAL A 67 10.04 -11.22 36.00
N ALA A 68 9.99 -9.89 36.12
CA ALA A 68 8.77 -9.08 36.07
C ALA A 68 8.88 -8.02 34.95
N PRO A 69 8.34 -8.33 33.76
CA PRO A 69 8.32 -7.40 32.63
C PRO A 69 7.17 -6.40 32.69
N HIS A 70 7.45 -5.19 32.25
CA HIS A 70 6.54 -4.07 32.20
C HIS A 70 6.62 -3.40 30.82
N LEU A 71 5.47 -2.99 30.32
CA LEU A 71 5.33 -2.12 29.16
C LEU A 71 5.17 -0.68 29.64
N ILE A 72 6.00 0.22 29.13
CA ILE A 72 5.91 1.64 29.45
C ILE A 72 5.36 2.39 28.22
N ILE A 73 4.18 3.00 28.36
CA ILE A 73 3.53 3.85 27.34
C ILE A 73 3.19 5.18 27.98
N ASP A 74 3.57 6.31 27.36
CA ASP A 74 3.35 7.66 27.89
C ASP A 74 3.80 7.87 29.34
N GLY A 75 4.84 7.14 29.76
CA GLY A 75 5.35 7.16 31.14
C GLY A 75 4.51 6.35 32.14
N GLN A 76 3.41 5.73 31.71
CA GLN A 76 2.62 4.81 32.53
C GLN A 76 3.19 3.40 32.46
N ASN A 77 3.22 2.74 33.62
CA ASN A 77 3.72 1.38 33.78
C ASN A 77 2.57 0.36 33.71
N HIS A 78 2.69 -0.62 32.84
CA HIS A 78 1.75 -1.72 32.68
C HIS A 78 2.45 -3.08 32.87
N GLU A 79 2.03 -3.85 33.87
CA GLU A 79 2.54 -5.20 34.11
C GLU A 79 2.15 -6.16 32.97
N MET A 80 3.14 -6.88 32.41
CA MET A 80 2.90 -7.85 31.34
C MET A 80 2.61 -9.24 31.88
N LYS A 81 1.77 -9.99 31.17
CA LYS A 81 1.39 -11.36 31.54
C LYS A 81 2.21 -12.38 30.77
N LYS A 82 2.59 -13.49 31.41
CA LYS A 82 3.26 -14.60 30.73
C LYS A 82 2.35 -15.19 29.65
N SER A 83 2.87 -15.32 28.44
CA SER A 83 2.16 -15.89 27.29
C SER A 83 2.14 -17.41 27.35
N PRO A 84 1.03 -18.08 27.01
CA PRO A 84 0.98 -19.53 26.88
C PRO A 84 1.72 -20.04 25.62
N LEU A 85 2.09 -19.14 24.70
CA LEU A 85 2.67 -19.47 23.39
C LEU A 85 4.16 -19.85 23.45
N GLY A 86 4.82 -19.70 24.59
CA GLY A 86 6.21 -20.12 24.76
C GLY A 86 6.88 -19.58 26.01
N GLU A 87 8.02 -20.17 26.36
CA GLU A 87 8.81 -19.74 27.51
C GLU A 87 9.42 -18.35 27.29
N GLY A 88 9.50 -17.57 28.37
CA GLY A 88 10.04 -16.21 28.36
C GLY A 88 9.24 -15.22 27.51
N LEU A 89 8.06 -15.60 27.00
CA LEU A 89 7.15 -14.71 26.28
C LEU A 89 6.18 -14.04 27.23
N TYR A 90 5.98 -12.74 27.03
CA TYR A 90 5.08 -11.92 27.81
C TYR A 90 4.28 -11.01 26.87
N ASP A 91 3.00 -10.89 27.16
CA ASP A 91 2.03 -10.12 26.38
C ASP A 91 1.30 -9.12 27.28
N PHE A 92 0.96 -7.96 26.70
CA PHE A 92 0.05 -7.00 27.30
C PHE A 92 -0.93 -6.48 26.24
N GLU A 93 -2.21 -6.44 26.59
CA GLU A 93 -3.27 -5.88 25.75
C GLU A 93 -3.50 -4.42 26.12
N TYR A 94 -3.18 -3.51 25.20
CA TYR A 94 -3.33 -2.07 25.40
C TYR A 94 -4.50 -1.53 24.58
N GLN A 95 -5.44 -0.87 25.25
CA GLN A 95 -6.53 -0.14 24.63
C GLN A 95 -6.02 1.22 24.15
N LEU A 96 -5.93 1.42 22.83
CA LEU A 96 -5.50 2.67 22.24
C LEU A 96 -6.59 3.74 22.36
N PRO A 97 -6.28 4.94 22.87
CA PRO A 97 -7.23 6.06 22.84
C PRO A 97 -7.59 6.48 21.41
N ALA A 98 -8.83 6.92 21.23
CA ALA A 98 -9.32 7.39 19.94
C ALA A 98 -8.47 8.54 19.36
N GLY A 99 -8.33 8.57 18.04
CA GLY A 99 -7.57 9.62 17.32
C GLY A 99 -6.05 9.44 17.33
N ARG A 100 -5.50 8.45 18.04
CA ARG A 100 -4.06 8.15 18.02
C ARG A 100 -3.71 7.16 16.90
N ASP A 101 -2.63 7.42 16.18
CA ASP A 101 -2.13 6.61 15.07
C ASP A 101 -0.68 6.13 15.27
N GLU A 102 -0.02 6.57 16.33
CA GLU A 102 1.33 6.17 16.71
C GLU A 102 1.44 6.02 18.23
N ILE A 103 2.12 4.97 18.68
CA ILE A 103 2.35 4.65 20.09
C ILE A 103 3.85 4.60 20.33
N ALA A 104 4.35 5.42 21.24
CA ALA A 104 5.74 5.36 21.70
C ALA A 104 5.82 4.52 22.98
N TYR A 105 6.73 3.56 23.02
CA TYR A 105 6.86 2.63 24.14
C TYR A 105 8.27 2.08 24.28
N TYR A 106 8.56 1.53 25.46
CA TYR A 106 9.69 0.64 25.71
C TYR A 106 9.30 -0.40 26.73
N PHE A 107 10.10 -1.47 26.83
CA PHE A 107 9.93 -2.46 27.87
C PHE A 107 10.94 -2.25 28.99
N LEU A 108 10.49 -2.42 30.23
CA LEU A 108 11.30 -2.44 31.43
C LEU A 108 11.15 -3.81 32.08
N VAL A 109 12.25 -4.49 32.39
CA VAL A 109 12.24 -5.78 33.08
C VAL A 109 13.04 -5.66 34.36
N THR A 110 12.34 -5.80 35.48
CA THR A 110 12.95 -5.98 36.80
C THR A 110 13.20 -7.47 37.04
N TYR A 111 14.37 -7.82 37.55
CA TYR A 111 14.73 -9.20 37.88
C TYR A 111 15.74 -9.25 39.03
N ASN A 112 15.88 -10.42 39.66
CA ASN A 112 16.88 -10.62 40.72
C ASN A 112 18.05 -11.46 40.19
N LEU A 113 19.26 -11.13 40.67
CA LEU A 113 20.44 -11.98 40.55
C LEU A 113 20.71 -12.67 41.87
N GLU A 114 20.83 -13.99 41.82
CA GLU A 114 21.23 -14.83 42.94
C GLU A 114 22.74 -15.09 42.87
N GLY A 115 23.47 -14.59 43.87
CA GLY A 115 24.89 -14.84 44.02
C GLY A 115 25.28 -14.77 45.49
N ASN A 116 26.08 -15.74 45.95
CA ASN A 116 26.55 -15.81 47.34
C ASN A 116 25.41 -15.72 48.39
N ASN A 117 24.28 -16.38 48.13
CA ASN A 117 23.04 -16.32 48.94
C ASN A 117 22.41 -14.93 49.09
N VAL A 118 22.77 -13.97 48.24
CA VAL A 118 22.17 -12.62 48.21
C VAL A 118 21.39 -12.45 46.91
N LEU A 119 20.16 -11.98 47.02
CA LEU A 119 19.35 -11.55 45.88
C LEU A 119 19.57 -10.05 45.64
N THR A 120 20.10 -9.71 44.48
CA THR A 120 20.31 -8.32 44.07
C THR A 120 19.34 -7.94 42.95
N SER A 121 18.54 -6.90 43.16
CA SER A 121 17.63 -6.40 42.13
C SER A 121 18.38 -5.68 41.01
N ARG A 122 17.92 -5.90 39.78
CA ARG A 122 18.45 -5.34 38.54
C ARG A 122 17.31 -4.99 37.59
N GLU A 123 17.63 -4.08 36.68
CA GLU A 123 16.74 -3.67 35.61
C GLU A 123 17.43 -3.84 34.25
N ALA A 124 16.64 -4.14 33.23
CA ALA A 124 17.01 -4.06 31.84
C ALA A 124 15.88 -3.38 31.07
N TYR A 125 16.21 -2.61 30.03
CA TYR A 125 15.21 -1.94 29.21
C TYR A 125 15.56 -2.03 27.73
N THR A 126 14.53 -1.95 26.88
CA THR A 126 14.71 -1.71 25.45
C THR A 126 14.84 -0.21 25.17
N ASP A 127 15.30 0.15 23.98
CA ASP A 127 15.15 1.51 23.48
C ASP A 127 13.67 1.88 23.35
N VAL A 128 13.39 3.19 23.37
CA VAL A 128 12.08 3.74 23.03
C VAL A 128 11.86 3.57 21.53
N VAL A 129 10.78 2.88 21.18
CA VAL A 129 10.38 2.64 19.80
C VAL A 129 8.96 3.13 19.56
N ARG A 130 8.58 3.23 18.29
CA ARG A 130 7.25 3.66 17.87
C ARG A 130 6.58 2.56 17.06
N ALA A 131 5.34 2.25 17.40
CA ALA A 131 4.47 1.42 16.57
C ALA A 131 3.38 2.29 15.93
N LYS A 132 3.16 2.11 14.63
CA LYS A 132 2.13 2.81 13.87
C LYS A 132 0.87 1.98 13.74
N ILE A 133 -0.28 2.62 13.86
CA ILE A 133 -1.57 2.02 13.52
C ILE A 133 -1.90 2.31 12.08
N VAL A 134 -1.86 1.27 11.25
CA VAL A 134 -2.15 1.39 9.82
C VAL A 134 -3.64 1.23 9.61
N ARG A 135 -4.30 2.38 9.40
CA ARG A 135 -5.72 2.48 9.07
C ARG A 135 -6.01 2.32 7.58
N ARG A 136 -4.96 2.38 6.76
CA ARG A 136 -5.08 2.41 5.30
C ARG A 136 -4.01 1.57 4.63
N TYR A 137 -4.44 0.63 3.81
CA TYR A 137 -3.56 -0.22 3.01
C TYR A 137 -4.32 -0.82 1.84
N VAL A 138 -3.60 -1.20 0.79
CA VAL A 138 -4.12 -2.05 -0.28
C VAL A 138 -3.63 -3.47 -0.04
N LEU A 139 -4.53 -4.45 -0.15
CA LEU A 139 -4.21 -5.85 0.04
C LEU A 139 -3.95 -6.54 -1.31
N SER A 140 -4.90 -6.49 -2.24
CA SER A 140 -4.82 -7.25 -3.49
C SER A 140 -5.80 -6.79 -4.55
N LEU A 141 -5.50 -7.15 -5.81
CA LEU A 141 -6.50 -7.22 -6.87
C LEU A 141 -7.31 -8.51 -6.73
N GLU A 142 -8.61 -8.49 -7.04
CA GLU A 142 -9.41 -9.71 -7.13
C GLU A 142 -8.95 -10.61 -8.29
N VAL A 143 -8.58 -9.99 -9.42
CA VAL A 143 -7.97 -10.66 -10.58
C VAL A 143 -6.90 -9.77 -11.21
N ASN A 144 -5.96 -10.38 -11.93
CA ASN A 144 -4.80 -9.69 -12.51
C ASN A 144 -4.82 -9.63 -14.06
N ARG A 145 -5.96 -9.92 -14.69
CA ARG A 145 -6.10 -9.81 -16.14
C ARG A 145 -7.56 -9.67 -16.57
N GLY A 146 -7.77 -9.07 -17.75
CA GLY A 146 -9.09 -8.97 -18.37
C GLY A 146 -9.08 -8.01 -19.57
N PRO A 147 -10.13 -8.03 -20.40
CA PRO A 147 -10.27 -7.10 -21.52
C PRO A 147 -10.66 -5.70 -21.06
N VAL A 148 -10.47 -4.71 -21.93
CA VAL A 148 -10.89 -3.31 -21.76
C VAL A 148 -12.36 -3.24 -21.33
N GLY A 149 -12.67 -2.35 -20.37
CA GLY A 149 -14.01 -2.15 -19.83
C GLY A 149 -14.43 -3.13 -18.74
N SER A 150 -13.69 -4.21 -18.50
CA SER A 150 -13.98 -5.13 -17.38
C SER A 150 -13.91 -4.41 -16.03
N ARG A 151 -14.83 -4.74 -15.12
CA ARG A 151 -14.82 -4.22 -13.75
C ARG A 151 -14.04 -5.17 -12.85
N ILE A 152 -13.03 -4.65 -12.17
CA ILE A 152 -12.11 -5.42 -11.31
C ILE A 152 -12.16 -4.84 -9.89
N GLY A 153 -12.33 -5.69 -8.88
CA GLY A 153 -12.25 -5.28 -7.49
C GLY A 153 -10.82 -5.17 -6.96
N VAL A 154 -10.65 -4.28 -5.99
CA VAL A 154 -9.41 -4.06 -5.23
C VAL A 154 -9.77 -4.08 -3.75
N LEU A 155 -9.15 -5.01 -3.02
CA LEU A 155 -9.37 -5.20 -1.59
C LEU A 155 -8.34 -4.43 -0.79
N GLY A 156 -8.77 -3.87 0.34
CA GLY A 156 -7.89 -3.15 1.24
C GLY A 156 -8.65 -2.55 2.41
N ARG A 157 -8.19 -1.41 2.90
CA ARG A 157 -8.78 -0.67 4.00
C ARG A 157 -8.45 0.82 3.88
N GLY A 158 -9.32 1.66 4.43
CA GLY A 158 -9.12 3.10 4.51
C GLY A 158 -9.29 3.81 3.17
N PHE A 159 -10.05 3.22 2.26
CA PHE A 159 -10.34 3.81 0.97
C PHE A 159 -11.32 4.98 1.08
N THR A 160 -11.15 5.95 0.19
CA THR A 160 -11.96 7.15 0.08
C THR A 160 -12.33 7.43 -1.37
N ALA A 161 -13.29 8.33 -1.59
CA ALA A 161 -13.71 8.69 -2.95
C ALA A 161 -12.65 9.47 -3.75
N GLN A 162 -11.59 9.96 -3.10
CA GLN A 162 -10.46 10.64 -3.75
C GLN A 162 -9.42 9.66 -4.29
N ASP A 163 -9.59 8.37 -4.02
CA ASP A 163 -8.65 7.34 -4.40
C ASP A 163 -8.81 6.96 -5.87
N ALA A 164 -7.69 6.77 -6.56
CA ALA A 164 -7.69 6.40 -7.97
C ALA A 164 -6.72 5.25 -8.23
N ILE A 165 -7.21 4.22 -8.92
CA ILE A 165 -6.35 3.18 -9.49
C ILE A 165 -5.69 3.72 -10.76
N THR A 166 -4.41 3.40 -10.94
CA THR A 166 -3.60 3.82 -12.09
C THR A 166 -2.87 2.63 -12.70
N PHE A 167 -2.66 2.69 -14.02
CA PHE A 167 -1.95 1.72 -14.86
C PHE A 167 -0.71 2.40 -15.44
N ASN A 168 0.49 2.08 -14.92
CA ASN A 168 1.73 2.80 -15.22
C ASN A 168 1.60 4.34 -15.09
N GLY A 169 0.80 4.79 -14.11
CA GLY A 169 0.50 6.21 -13.88
C GLY A 169 -0.70 6.76 -14.67
N SER A 170 -1.20 6.05 -15.68
CA SER A 170 -2.44 6.42 -16.38
C SER A 170 -3.66 6.11 -15.49
N PRO A 171 -4.54 7.08 -15.20
CA PRO A 171 -5.69 6.84 -14.33
C PRO A 171 -6.71 5.89 -14.97
N ALA A 172 -7.26 4.99 -14.15
CA ALA A 172 -8.43 4.18 -14.48
C ALA A 172 -9.66 4.75 -13.77
N ARG A 173 -10.83 4.63 -14.40
CA ARG A 173 -12.10 4.99 -13.76
C ARG A 173 -12.29 4.10 -12.53
N THR A 174 -12.22 4.71 -11.36
CA THR A 174 -12.26 4.03 -10.06
C THR A 174 -13.57 4.35 -9.34
N VAL A 175 -14.13 3.35 -8.67
CA VAL A 175 -15.37 3.45 -7.89
C VAL A 175 -15.08 3.01 -6.46
N LEU A 176 -15.53 3.81 -5.49
CA LEU A 176 -15.52 3.43 -4.09
C LEU A 176 -16.73 2.54 -3.80
N GLU A 177 -16.51 1.27 -3.48
CA GLU A 177 -17.58 0.37 -3.03
C GLU A 177 -17.83 0.54 -1.53
N SER A 178 -16.74 0.63 -0.76
CA SER A 178 -16.74 0.82 0.69
C SER A 178 -15.35 1.26 1.16
N PRO A 179 -15.18 1.64 2.44
CA PRO A 179 -13.84 1.89 2.99
C PRO A 179 -12.86 0.71 2.87
N ASN A 180 -13.32 -0.51 2.54
CA ASN A 180 -12.50 -1.71 2.42
C ASN A 180 -12.44 -2.28 0.99
N ALA A 181 -13.16 -1.68 0.04
CA ALA A 181 -13.16 -2.13 -1.36
C ALA A 181 -13.28 -0.97 -2.35
N LEU A 182 -12.40 -0.98 -3.34
CA LEU A 182 -12.56 -0.20 -4.57
C LEU A 182 -12.91 -1.16 -5.71
N SER A 183 -13.44 -0.63 -6.79
CA SER A 183 -13.38 -1.27 -8.10
C SER A 183 -12.86 -0.30 -9.14
N PHE A 184 -12.36 -0.82 -10.26
CA PHE A 184 -12.00 0.00 -11.41
C PHE A 184 -12.43 -0.67 -12.72
N PHE A 185 -12.58 0.14 -13.76
CA PHE A 185 -12.79 -0.34 -15.13
C PHE A 185 -11.43 -0.41 -15.85
N VAL A 186 -11.13 -1.55 -16.48
CA VAL A 186 -9.88 -1.73 -17.24
C VAL A 186 -9.80 -0.65 -18.32
N PRO A 187 -8.76 0.22 -18.31
CA PRO A 187 -8.67 1.35 -19.23
C PRO A 187 -8.34 0.88 -20.66
N PRO A 188 -8.66 1.69 -21.69
CA PRO A 188 -8.41 1.37 -23.11
C PRO A 188 -6.93 1.58 -23.50
N LEU A 189 -6.02 0.92 -22.78
CA LEU A 189 -4.60 0.90 -23.09
C LEU A 189 -4.26 -0.26 -24.04
N GLU A 190 -3.04 -0.26 -24.57
CA GLU A 190 -2.56 -1.26 -25.51
C GLU A 190 -2.70 -2.70 -24.94
N PRO A 191 -3.39 -3.61 -25.65
CA PRO A 191 -3.59 -4.97 -25.17
C PRO A 191 -2.33 -5.84 -25.27
N GLY A 192 -2.34 -7.01 -24.64
CA GLY A 192 -1.27 -8.00 -24.71
C GLY A 192 -0.06 -7.70 -23.81
N ARG A 193 -0.12 -6.62 -23.02
CA ARG A 193 0.97 -6.14 -22.15
C ARG A 193 0.57 -6.16 -20.67
N ASN A 194 1.59 -6.20 -19.81
CA ASN A 194 1.43 -6.10 -18.35
C ASN A 194 1.64 -4.64 -17.93
N TYR A 195 0.77 -4.16 -17.04
CA TYR A 195 0.81 -2.81 -16.48
C TYR A 195 1.01 -2.89 -14.97
N ARG A 196 1.86 -2.02 -14.43
CA ARG A 196 1.93 -1.82 -12.98
C ARG A 196 0.66 -1.13 -12.54
N VAL A 197 -0.07 -1.76 -11.61
CA VAL A 197 -1.25 -1.19 -10.98
C VAL A 197 -0.86 -0.57 -9.66
N ALA A 198 -1.23 0.68 -9.45
CA ALA A 198 -1.00 1.41 -8.22
C ALA A 198 -2.26 2.16 -7.77
N LEU A 199 -2.47 2.23 -6.47
CA LEU A 199 -3.43 3.10 -5.83
C LEU A 199 -2.75 4.45 -5.63
N ASN A 200 -3.27 5.48 -6.28
CA ASN A 200 -2.89 6.84 -6.02
C ASN A 200 -3.84 7.47 -4.99
N SER A 201 -3.28 8.17 -4.03
CA SER A 201 -4.02 8.75 -2.90
C SER A 201 -3.34 10.00 -2.36
N VAL A 202 -4.01 10.69 -1.44
CA VAL A 202 -3.42 11.83 -0.70
C VAL A 202 -2.15 11.44 0.09
N ALA A 203 -2.02 10.18 0.50
CA ALA A 203 -0.84 9.65 1.18
C ALA A 203 0.28 9.23 0.22
N GLY A 204 0.07 9.39 -1.09
CA GLY A 204 0.98 8.97 -2.15
C GLY A 204 0.51 7.73 -2.89
N SER A 205 1.42 7.19 -3.71
CA SER A 205 1.17 6.04 -4.58
C SER A 205 1.61 4.74 -3.92
N SER A 206 0.67 3.80 -3.76
CA SER A 206 0.93 2.46 -3.24
C SER A 206 0.83 1.41 -4.36
N PRO A 207 1.83 0.53 -4.54
CA PRO A 207 1.71 -0.56 -5.51
C PRO A 207 0.61 -1.52 -5.09
N VAL A 208 -0.22 -1.93 -6.04
CA VAL A 208 -1.29 -2.93 -5.84
C VAL A 208 -0.90 -4.25 -6.49
N GLY A 209 -0.29 -4.21 -7.67
CA GLY A 209 0.12 -5.41 -8.40
C GLY A 209 0.48 -5.14 -9.85
N SER A 210 0.36 -6.18 -10.66
CA SER A 210 0.50 -6.13 -12.12
C SER A 210 -0.79 -6.64 -12.76
N PHE A 211 -1.23 -6.01 -13.84
CA PHE A 211 -2.44 -6.39 -14.56
C PHE A 211 -2.19 -6.52 -16.06
N ARG A 212 -2.64 -7.63 -16.66
CA ARG A 212 -2.54 -7.88 -18.10
C ARG A 212 -3.85 -7.49 -18.79
N ILE A 213 -3.76 -6.57 -19.74
CA ILE A 213 -4.92 -6.25 -20.59
C ILE A 213 -4.99 -7.28 -21.71
N ASP A 214 -6.10 -8.00 -21.78
CA ASP A 214 -6.33 -8.99 -22.83
C ASP A 214 -6.81 -8.31 -24.12
N PRO A 215 -6.36 -8.78 -25.31
CA PRO A 215 -6.89 -8.29 -26.58
C PRO A 215 -8.41 -8.49 -26.67
N SER A 216 -9.10 -7.48 -27.18
CA SER A 216 -10.53 -7.54 -27.49
C SER A 216 -10.78 -6.90 -28.85
N SER A 217 -11.74 -7.42 -29.61
CA SER A 217 -12.15 -6.83 -30.89
C SER A 217 -13.38 -5.96 -30.71
N VAL A 218 -13.51 -4.96 -31.58
CA VAL A 218 -14.77 -4.23 -31.81
C VAL A 218 -14.98 -4.21 -33.31
N THR A 219 -16.19 -4.55 -33.77
CA THR A 219 -16.60 -4.34 -35.15
C THR A 219 -17.44 -3.07 -35.25
N VAL A 220 -17.29 -2.35 -36.36
CA VAL A 220 -17.96 -1.07 -36.59
C VAL A 220 -18.67 -1.11 -37.94
N PHE A 221 -19.90 -0.63 -37.98
CA PHE A 221 -20.68 -0.51 -39.22
C PHE A 221 -21.46 0.80 -39.25
N PRO A 222 -21.38 1.57 -40.35
CA PRO A 222 -20.50 1.38 -41.51
C PRO A 222 -19.02 1.56 -41.15
N THR A 223 -18.12 1.01 -41.98
CA THR A 223 -16.66 1.12 -41.76
C THR A 223 -16.08 2.47 -42.19
N SER A 224 -16.88 3.32 -42.81
CA SER A 224 -16.56 4.71 -43.15
C SER A 224 -17.83 5.57 -43.16
N LEU A 225 -17.65 6.88 -43.02
CA LEU A 225 -18.73 7.87 -43.05
C LEU A 225 -18.49 8.88 -44.17
N SER A 226 -19.55 9.15 -44.94
CA SER A 226 -19.56 10.20 -45.97
C SER A 226 -20.83 11.01 -45.80
N LEU A 227 -20.66 12.23 -45.29
CA LEU A 227 -21.74 13.11 -44.84
C LEU A 227 -21.71 14.42 -45.62
N ARG A 228 -22.85 15.10 -45.70
CA ARG A 228 -22.91 16.55 -45.95
C ARG A 228 -22.96 17.28 -44.61
N ALA A 229 -22.60 18.55 -44.59
CA ALA A 229 -22.78 19.39 -43.40
C ALA A 229 -24.25 19.38 -42.93
N GLY A 230 -24.47 19.03 -41.66
CA GLY A 230 -25.78 18.83 -41.02
C GLY A 230 -26.45 17.49 -41.30
N ALA A 231 -25.88 16.64 -42.16
CA ALA A 231 -26.39 15.28 -42.38
C ALA A 231 -26.02 14.38 -41.20
N ARG A 232 -26.89 13.41 -40.93
CA ARG A 232 -26.76 12.45 -39.83
C ARG A 232 -26.66 11.03 -40.37
N GLN A 233 -25.77 10.23 -39.79
CA GLN A 233 -25.66 8.81 -40.08
C GLN A 233 -25.44 8.02 -38.80
N THR A 234 -26.05 6.84 -38.74
CA THR A 234 -25.89 5.93 -37.60
C THR A 234 -24.61 5.12 -37.77
N LEU A 235 -23.83 5.05 -36.69
CA LEU A 235 -22.65 4.22 -36.53
C LEU A 235 -22.90 3.22 -35.41
N THR A 236 -22.79 1.93 -35.71
CA THR A 236 -23.01 0.84 -34.76
C THR A 236 -21.68 0.20 -34.39
N PHE A 237 -21.43 0.07 -33.09
CA PHE A 237 -20.29 -0.64 -32.53
C PHE A 237 -20.77 -1.96 -31.93
N THR A 238 -20.05 -3.05 -32.19
CA THR A 238 -20.36 -4.38 -31.66
C THR A 238 -19.14 -5.02 -31.01
N LEU A 239 -19.33 -5.46 -29.77
CA LEU A 239 -18.38 -6.24 -28.99
C LEU A 239 -18.60 -7.75 -29.23
N PRO A 240 -17.55 -8.58 -29.12
CA PRO A 240 -17.66 -10.03 -29.23
C PRO A 240 -18.44 -10.65 -28.07
N ASN A 241 -18.51 -9.97 -26.93
CA ASN A 241 -19.19 -10.41 -25.72
C ASN A 241 -20.06 -9.26 -25.17
N ALA A 242 -21.08 -9.61 -24.38
CA ALA A 242 -21.87 -8.62 -23.66
C ALA A 242 -20.98 -7.77 -22.74
N ALA A 243 -21.27 -6.47 -22.67
CA ALA A 243 -20.55 -5.54 -21.82
C ALA A 243 -20.74 -5.91 -20.33
N PRO A 244 -19.69 -5.78 -19.51
CA PRO A 244 -19.71 -6.15 -18.10
C PRO A 244 -20.60 -5.20 -17.26
N PRO A 245 -20.80 -5.50 -15.96
CA PRO A 245 -21.47 -4.57 -15.05
C PRO A 245 -20.85 -3.17 -15.08
N GLY A 246 -21.68 -2.14 -15.34
CA GLY A 246 -21.23 -0.77 -15.55
C GLY A 246 -21.00 -0.35 -17.01
N GLY A 247 -21.13 -1.27 -17.97
CA GLY A 247 -20.99 -1.02 -19.41
C GLY A 247 -19.53 -0.90 -19.88
N THR A 248 -19.34 -0.80 -21.20
CA THR A 248 -18.02 -0.61 -21.82
C THR A 248 -17.96 0.76 -22.49
N LEU A 249 -17.10 1.65 -21.97
CA LEU A 249 -16.77 2.90 -22.65
C LEU A 249 -15.87 2.61 -23.86
N LEU A 250 -16.26 3.12 -25.02
CA LEU A 250 -15.45 3.13 -26.23
C LEU A 250 -14.83 4.52 -26.36
N GLU A 251 -13.55 4.65 -26.01
CA GLU A 251 -12.84 5.93 -26.09
C GLU A 251 -12.51 6.24 -27.56
N ILE A 252 -13.30 7.15 -28.15
CA ILE A 252 -13.18 7.56 -29.55
C ILE A 252 -12.59 8.97 -29.60
N THR A 253 -11.56 9.14 -30.42
CA THR A 253 -10.93 10.42 -30.71
C THR A 253 -10.97 10.71 -32.21
N THR A 254 -10.72 11.94 -32.63
CA THR A 254 -10.68 12.31 -34.05
C THR A 254 -9.64 13.39 -34.32
N ASP A 255 -9.08 13.39 -35.52
CA ASP A 255 -8.19 14.42 -36.04
C ASP A 255 -8.95 15.57 -36.76
N VAL A 256 -10.28 15.45 -36.90
CA VAL A 256 -11.15 16.44 -37.56
C VAL A 256 -12.31 16.85 -36.66
N ALA A 257 -11.99 17.35 -35.47
CA ALA A 257 -12.99 17.69 -34.45
C ALA A 257 -14.09 18.67 -34.92
N GLU A 258 -13.76 19.62 -35.81
CA GLU A 258 -14.76 20.56 -36.35
C GLU A 258 -15.76 19.91 -37.33
N SER A 259 -15.43 18.73 -37.86
CA SER A 259 -16.25 17.98 -38.83
C SER A 259 -17.13 16.93 -38.17
N VAL A 260 -16.92 16.59 -36.90
CA VAL A 260 -17.61 15.46 -36.26
C VAL A 260 -18.38 15.92 -35.03
N ILE A 261 -19.69 15.74 -35.06
CA ILE A 261 -20.56 15.92 -33.90
C ILE A 261 -21.11 14.54 -33.53
N MET A 262 -20.66 13.97 -32.41
CA MET A 262 -21.09 12.66 -31.94
C MET A 262 -21.12 12.59 -30.41
N PRO A 263 -22.02 11.81 -29.81
CA PRO A 263 -22.04 11.59 -28.36
C PRO A 263 -20.91 10.64 -27.92
N GLU A 264 -20.67 10.59 -26.61
CA GLU A 264 -19.88 9.54 -25.98
C GLU A 264 -20.51 8.16 -26.26
N VAL A 265 -19.66 7.15 -26.47
CA VAL A 265 -20.11 5.82 -26.89
C VAL A 265 -19.90 4.83 -25.75
N ILE A 266 -21.00 4.41 -25.13
CA ILE A 266 -21.01 3.43 -24.05
C ILE A 266 -21.88 2.26 -24.48
N VAL A 267 -21.30 1.05 -24.55
CA VAL A 267 -22.08 -0.19 -24.70
C VAL A 267 -22.72 -0.49 -23.34
N PRO A 268 -24.06 -0.47 -23.22
CA PRO A 268 -24.72 -0.68 -21.93
C PRO A 268 -24.43 -2.07 -21.35
N GLN A 269 -24.43 -2.18 -20.02
CA GLN A 269 -24.28 -3.46 -19.34
C GLN A 269 -25.22 -4.53 -19.92
N GLY A 270 -24.68 -5.73 -20.18
CA GLY A 270 -25.42 -6.86 -20.72
C GLY A 270 -25.71 -6.78 -22.22
N GLN A 271 -25.47 -5.64 -22.88
CA GLN A 271 -25.58 -5.50 -24.33
C GLN A 271 -24.24 -5.77 -25.01
N SER A 272 -24.26 -6.28 -26.24
CA SER A 272 -23.07 -6.45 -27.05
C SER A 272 -22.91 -5.36 -28.11
N SER A 273 -23.86 -4.43 -28.25
CA SER A 273 -23.79 -3.38 -29.26
C SER A 273 -24.41 -2.07 -28.79
N VAL A 274 -24.00 -0.99 -29.45
CA VAL A 274 -24.58 0.35 -29.32
C VAL A 274 -24.59 1.05 -30.67
N SER A 275 -25.67 1.74 -30.99
CA SER A 275 -25.79 2.59 -32.17
C SER A 275 -25.79 4.05 -31.74
N VAL A 276 -24.91 4.85 -32.35
CA VAL A 276 -24.83 6.30 -32.11
C VAL A 276 -25.00 7.05 -33.42
N THR A 277 -25.58 8.25 -33.35
CA THR A 277 -25.71 9.13 -34.51
C THR A 277 -24.52 10.06 -34.58
N VAL A 278 -23.85 10.06 -35.74
CA VAL A 278 -22.79 11.01 -36.09
C VAL A 278 -23.39 12.05 -37.03
N GLU A 279 -23.22 13.32 -36.70
CA GLU A 279 -23.62 14.47 -37.52
C GLU A 279 -22.38 15.14 -38.13
N GLY A 280 -22.47 15.47 -39.42
CA GLY A 280 -21.41 16.17 -40.15
C GLY A 280 -21.38 17.65 -39.78
N GLY A 281 -20.25 18.13 -39.24
CA GLY A 281 -20.00 19.53 -38.91
C GLY A 281 -19.49 20.33 -40.12
N LYS A 282 -18.34 21.00 -39.96
CA LYS A 282 -17.68 21.72 -41.07
C LYS A 282 -17.12 20.73 -42.11
N PRO A 283 -17.07 21.12 -43.40
CA PRO A 283 -16.42 20.30 -44.41
C PRO A 283 -14.96 19.96 -44.06
N GLY A 284 -14.56 18.71 -44.27
CA GLY A 284 -13.26 18.19 -43.89
C GLY A 284 -13.19 16.67 -44.02
N SER A 285 -11.98 16.12 -44.05
CA SER A 285 -11.74 14.68 -44.15
C SER A 285 -10.71 14.25 -43.12
N GLY A 286 -11.00 13.16 -42.40
CA GLY A 286 -10.16 12.64 -41.33
C GLY A 286 -10.61 11.26 -40.88
N THR A 287 -10.34 10.95 -39.62
CA THR A 287 -10.51 9.60 -39.05
C THR A 287 -11.07 9.68 -37.63
N LEU A 288 -11.92 8.71 -37.27
CA LEU A 288 -12.23 8.38 -35.87
C LEU A 288 -11.32 7.23 -35.42
N PHE A 289 -10.70 7.38 -34.26
CA PHE A 289 -9.76 6.43 -33.66
C PHE A 289 -10.35 5.87 -32.38
N LEU A 290 -10.50 4.55 -32.30
CA LEU A 290 -10.94 3.82 -31.11
C LEU A 290 -9.76 3.02 -30.54
N LYS A 291 -9.29 3.42 -29.36
CA LYS A 291 -8.10 2.81 -28.71
C LYS A 291 -8.45 1.59 -27.86
N GLY A 292 -7.47 0.70 -27.68
CA GLY A 292 -7.58 -0.44 -26.76
C GLY A 292 -8.31 -1.66 -27.34
N PHE A 293 -8.75 -1.58 -28.59
CA PHE A 293 -9.43 -2.66 -29.31
C PHE A 293 -8.65 -3.06 -30.58
N GLY A 294 -8.86 -4.29 -31.06
CA GLY A 294 -8.16 -4.85 -32.21
C GLY A 294 -6.66 -5.08 -31.94
N ALA A 295 -5.83 -4.80 -32.95
CA ALA A 295 -4.37 -4.84 -32.84
C ALA A 295 -3.78 -3.59 -32.14
N GLY A 296 -4.60 -2.87 -31.36
CA GLY A 296 -4.22 -1.66 -30.63
C GLY A 296 -5.14 -0.47 -30.92
N GLU A 297 -5.71 -0.38 -32.12
CA GLU A 297 -6.61 0.69 -32.56
C GLU A 297 -7.57 0.24 -33.68
N VAL A 298 -8.80 0.78 -33.68
CA VAL A 298 -9.77 0.67 -34.79
C VAL A 298 -9.97 2.05 -35.41
N THR A 299 -9.82 2.16 -36.73
CA THR A 299 -9.93 3.43 -37.48
C THR A 299 -11.15 3.46 -38.39
N ILE A 300 -11.92 4.55 -38.35
CA ILE A 300 -13.10 4.77 -39.21
C ILE A 300 -12.90 6.06 -39.99
N PRO A 301 -12.64 6.00 -41.31
CA PRO A 301 -12.53 7.20 -42.14
C PRO A 301 -13.84 7.99 -42.18
N ILE A 302 -13.74 9.32 -42.13
CA ILE A 302 -14.88 10.23 -42.23
C ILE A 302 -14.58 11.37 -43.22
N ALA A 303 -15.53 11.67 -44.08
CA ALA A 303 -15.51 12.83 -44.96
C ALA A 303 -16.83 13.60 -44.84
N VAL A 304 -16.72 14.92 -44.66
CA VAL A 304 -17.85 15.87 -44.63
C VAL A 304 -17.71 16.82 -45.80
N SER A 305 -18.74 16.85 -46.63
CA SER A 305 -18.86 17.73 -47.79
C SER A 305 -19.74 18.95 -47.48
N PRO A 306 -19.62 20.05 -48.25
CA PRO A 306 -20.55 21.17 -48.16
C PRO A 306 -22.01 20.75 -48.37
N LYS A 307 -22.94 21.61 -47.93
CA LYS A 307 -24.38 21.35 -47.97
C LYS A 307 -24.93 21.27 -49.39
#